data_AF-A0AAD6W3X0-F1
#
_entry.id   AF-A0AAD6W3X0-F1
#
_cell.length_a   1.000
_cell.length_b   1.000
_cell.length_c   1.000
_cell.angle_alpha   90.00
_cell.angle_beta   90.00
_cell.angle_gamma   90.00
#
_symmetry.space_group_name_H-M   'P 1'
#
loop_
_entity.id
_entity.type
_entity.pdbx_description
1 polymer ?
#
loop_
_entity_poly.entity_id
_entity_poly.type
_entity_poly.pdbx_seq_one_letter_code
_entity_poly.pdbx_strand_id
1 'polypeptide(L)'
;MNLHLLNVTSMPARRMYGHPSVHYLGPSGDPPSLHRQDCSHWCLPGVPDTWNELLYTLLLKWESVHAQNLTESSQAPLTAQEVICFDQRD
;
A
#
# COMPACT_ATOMS: atom_id res chain seq x y z
N MET A 1 -6.40 -19.94 17.87
CA MET A 1 -5.96 -19.07 16.76
C MET A 1 -6.03 -17.64 17.24
N ASN A 2 -4.92 -16.90 17.17
CA ASN A 2 -4.91 -15.46 17.47
C ASN A 2 -5.02 -14.71 16.14
N LEU A 3 -5.98 -13.78 16.03
CA LEU A 3 -6.24 -13.01 14.82
C LEU A 3 -5.81 -11.56 15.05
N HIS A 4 -4.87 -11.09 14.25
CA HIS A 4 -4.40 -9.71 14.28
C HIS A 4 -4.95 -8.95 13.07
N LEU A 5 -5.72 -7.89 13.33
CA LEU A 5 -6.33 -7.08 12.29
C LEU A 5 -5.46 -5.85 11.98
N LEU A 6 -5.02 -5.73 10.73
CA LEU A 6 -4.34 -4.54 10.23
C LEU A 6 -5.39 -3.53 9.75
N ASN A 7 -5.69 -2.54 10.59
CA ASN A 7 -6.63 -1.48 10.23
C ASN A 7 -5.95 -0.46 9.31
N VAL A 8 -6.23 -0.54 8.02
CA VAL A 8 -5.69 0.37 7.01
C VAL A 8 -6.62 1.52 6.67
N THR A 9 -7.88 1.55 7.11
CA THR A 9 -8.97 2.40 6.58
C THR A 9 -8.65 3.91 6.51
N SER A 10 -7.95 4.45 7.50
CA SER A 10 -7.64 5.89 7.54
C SER A 10 -6.56 6.30 6.54
N MET A 11 -5.72 5.37 6.10
CA MET A 11 -4.61 5.62 5.19
C MET A 11 -5.06 5.87 3.73
N PRO A 12 -5.85 5.00 3.06
CA PRO A 12 -6.37 5.23 1.71
C PRO A 12 -7.33 6.42 1.68
N ALA A 13 -8.09 6.68 2.75
CA ALA A 13 -8.98 7.84 2.84
C ALA A 13 -8.23 9.18 2.68
N ARG A 14 -6.94 9.22 3.02
CA ARG A 14 -6.06 10.39 2.82
C ARG A 14 -5.37 10.42 1.47
N ARG A 15 -5.47 9.35 0.67
CA ARG A 15 -4.83 9.20 -0.64
C ARG A 15 -5.85 9.12 -1.78
N MET A 16 -6.84 10.01 -1.77
CA MET A 16 -7.92 10.04 -2.78
C MET A 16 -7.44 10.19 -4.24
N TYR A 17 -6.20 10.62 -4.47
CA TYR A 17 -5.59 10.73 -5.80
C TYR A 17 -4.84 9.46 -6.24
N GLY A 18 -4.78 8.42 -5.40
CA GLY A 18 -4.12 7.16 -5.74
C GLY A 18 -4.94 6.25 -6.67
N HIS A 19 -6.11 6.71 -7.14
CA HIS A 19 -7.01 5.96 -8.00
C HIS A 19 -6.69 6.22 -9.49
N PRO A 20 -6.88 5.23 -10.37
CA PRO A 20 -6.57 5.38 -11.78
C PRO A 20 -7.53 6.33 -12.52
N SER A 21 -8.73 6.61 -11.98
CA SER A 21 -9.70 7.56 -12.57
C SER A 21 -9.88 7.32 -14.09
N VAL A 22 -9.55 8.30 -14.93
CA VAL A 22 -9.64 8.25 -16.40
C VAL A 22 -8.47 7.52 -17.07
N HIS A 23 -7.41 7.22 -16.33
CA HIS A 23 -6.22 6.52 -16.81
C HIS A 23 -6.35 5.00 -16.72
N TYR A 24 -7.46 4.50 -16.16
CA TYR A 24 -7.77 3.07 -16.16
C TYR A 24 -8.17 2.64 -17.57
N LEU A 25 -7.33 1.93 -18.30
CA LEU A 25 -7.77 1.28 -19.54
C LEU A 25 -8.51 0.00 -19.17
N GLY A 26 -9.81 -0.06 -19.51
CA GLY A 26 -10.59 -1.28 -19.34
C GLY A 26 -10.05 -2.44 -20.20
N PRO A 27 -10.61 -3.65 -20.07
CA PRO A 27 -10.18 -4.81 -20.84
C PRO A 27 -10.18 -4.60 -22.37
N SER A 28 -10.98 -3.65 -22.88
CA SER A 28 -11.05 -3.28 -24.29
C SER A 28 -9.99 -2.25 -24.73
N GLY A 29 -9.20 -1.69 -23.80
CA GLY A 29 -8.19 -0.66 -24.08
C GLY A 29 -8.76 0.75 -24.29
N ASP A 30 -10.07 0.94 -24.13
CA ASP A 30 -10.70 2.25 -24.25
C ASP A 30 -10.66 3.02 -22.92
N PRO A 31 -10.45 4.34 -22.94
CA PRO A 31 -10.59 5.16 -21.75
C PRO A 31 -12.05 5.15 -21.25
N PRO A 32 -12.26 5.12 -19.93
CA PRO A 32 -13.59 5.08 -19.36
C PRO A 32 -14.30 6.40 -19.64
N SER A 33 -15.61 6.34 -19.84
CA SER A 33 -16.42 7.55 -19.90
C SER A 33 -16.27 8.34 -18.59
N LEU A 34 -16.47 9.67 -18.63
CA LEU A 34 -16.38 10.52 -17.44
C LEU A 34 -17.25 10.03 -16.26
N HIS A 35 -18.31 9.27 -16.56
CA HIS A 35 -19.25 8.66 -15.61
C HIS A 35 -18.86 7.25 -15.12
N ARG A 36 -17.78 6.65 -15.62
CA ARG A 36 -17.26 5.33 -15.17
C ARG A 36 -15.82 5.43 -14.68
N GLN A 37 -15.53 6.42 -13.82
CA GLN A 37 -14.23 6.48 -13.17
C GLN A 37 -14.13 5.41 -12.09
N ASP A 38 -12.97 4.76 -12.04
CA ASP A 38 -12.68 3.74 -11.05
C ASP A 38 -12.13 4.38 -9.77
N CYS A 39 -12.93 4.33 -8.71
CA CYS A 39 -12.59 4.82 -7.36
C CYS A 39 -12.35 3.69 -6.36
N SER A 40 -12.31 2.43 -6.82
CA SER A 40 -12.15 1.26 -5.96
C SER A 40 -10.74 0.67 -6.07
N HIS A 41 -10.08 0.83 -7.21
CA HIS A 41 -8.74 0.33 -7.47
C HIS A 41 -7.67 1.40 -7.27
N TRP A 42 -6.44 0.98 -7.06
CA TRP A 42 -5.30 1.87 -6.81
C TRP A 42 -4.27 1.73 -7.93
N CYS A 43 -3.69 2.85 -8.34
CA CYS A 43 -2.49 2.86 -9.19
C CYS A 43 -1.32 2.18 -8.45
N LEU A 44 -0.44 1.57 -9.24
CA LEU A 44 0.83 1.04 -8.76
C LEU A 44 2.00 1.77 -9.45
N PRO A 45 3.05 2.17 -8.72
CA PRO A 45 3.17 2.01 -7.26
C PRO A 45 2.20 2.93 -6.48
N GLY A 46 1.70 2.50 -5.32
CA GLY A 46 0.66 3.24 -4.59
C GLY A 46 0.27 2.69 -3.22
N VAL A 47 -1.00 2.91 -2.85
CA VAL A 47 -1.58 2.53 -1.55
C VAL A 47 -1.31 1.06 -1.17
N PRO A 48 -1.49 0.07 -2.09
CA PRO A 48 -1.23 -1.32 -1.76
C PRO A 48 0.23 -1.62 -1.39
N ASP A 49 1.19 -0.88 -1.92
CA ASP A 49 2.61 -1.11 -1.60
C ASP A 49 2.92 -0.72 -0.16
N THR A 50 2.36 0.39 0.34
CA THR A 50 2.50 0.73 1.76
C THR A 50 1.80 -0.29 2.67
N TRP A 51 0.69 -0.90 2.24
CA TRP A 51 0.09 -2.00 3.01
C TRP A 51 1.03 -3.20 3.08
N ASN A 52 1.73 -3.52 1.98
CA ASN A 52 2.73 -4.57 1.95
C ASN A 52 3.91 -4.27 2.87
N GLU A 53 4.43 -3.04 2.87
CA GLU A 53 5.51 -2.61 3.79
C GLU A 53 5.10 -2.71 5.26
N LEU A 54 3.87 -2.26 5.60
CA LEU A 54 3.33 -2.35 6.96
C LEU A 54 3.14 -3.82 7.38
N LEU A 55 2.57 -4.65 6.50
CA LEU A 55 2.40 -6.08 6.75
C LEU A 55 3.75 -6.76 6.94
N TYR A 56 4.71 -6.49 6.07
CA TYR A 56 6.07 -7.03 6.16
C TYR A 56 6.75 -6.63 7.46
N THR A 57 6.65 -5.35 7.85
CA THR A 57 7.18 -4.86 9.14
C THR A 57 6.52 -5.56 10.33
N LEU A 58 5.21 -5.81 10.26
CA LEU A 58 4.51 -6.56 11.30
C LEU A 58 5.02 -7.99 11.34
N LEU A 59 5.11 -8.69 10.22
CA LEU A 59 5.63 -10.07 10.16
C LEU A 59 7.04 -10.16 10.73
N LEU A 60 7.94 -9.25 10.36
CA LEU A 60 9.28 -9.18 10.94
C LEU A 60 9.26 -8.91 12.45
N LYS A 61 8.34 -8.05 12.93
CA LYS A 61 8.15 -7.83 14.36
C LYS A 61 7.60 -9.08 15.07
N TRP A 62 6.71 -9.82 14.42
CA TRP A 62 6.18 -11.07 14.95
C TRP A 62 7.29 -12.11 15.05
N GLU A 63 8.07 -12.28 14.00
CA GLU A 63 9.27 -13.11 14.00
C GLU A 63 10.26 -12.64 15.06
N SER A 64 10.48 -11.33 15.22
CA SER A 64 11.40 -10.81 16.23
C SER A 64 10.87 -10.98 17.65
N VAL A 65 9.56 -10.91 17.91
CA VAL A 65 8.99 -11.25 19.23
C VAL A 65 9.12 -12.75 19.51
N HIS A 66 8.94 -13.60 18.49
CA HIS A 66 9.19 -15.04 18.62
C HIS A 66 10.67 -15.36 18.76
N ALA A 67 11.55 -14.59 18.11
CA ALA A 67 12.99 -14.72 18.19
C ALA A 67 13.57 -14.06 19.45
N GLN A 68 12.94 -13.03 20.02
CA GLN A 68 13.30 -12.39 21.30
C GLN A 68 12.82 -13.21 22.51
N ASN A 69 11.90 -14.15 22.30
CA ASN A 69 11.72 -15.28 23.23
C ASN A 69 12.91 -16.27 23.19
N LEU A 70 13.85 -16.13 22.25
CA LEU A 70 15.04 -16.96 22.12
C LEU A 70 16.38 -16.19 22.15
N THR A 71 16.42 -14.89 21.84
CA THR A 71 17.64 -14.08 21.77
C THR A 71 17.29 -12.61 21.58
N GLU A 72 17.58 -11.77 22.58
CA GLU A 72 17.90 -10.35 22.36
C GLU A 72 19.07 -10.24 21.36
N SER A 73 18.91 -9.53 20.24
CA SER A 73 19.99 -8.78 19.57
C SER A 73 19.59 -8.33 18.15
N SER A 74 19.86 -7.06 17.87
CA SER A 74 20.17 -6.45 16.56
C SER A 74 19.01 -6.02 15.65
N GLN A 75 18.73 -4.71 15.69
CA GLN A 75 17.99 -3.95 14.68
C GLN A 75 18.89 -3.62 13.47
N ALA A 76 18.33 -3.55 12.26
CA ALA A 76 18.86 -2.71 11.19
C ALA A 76 17.74 -2.20 10.26
N PRO A 77 17.84 -0.98 9.72
CA PRO A 77 16.80 -0.29 8.98
C PRO A 77 16.91 -0.55 7.48
N LEU A 78 15.79 -0.56 6.75
CA LEU A 78 15.78 -0.53 5.30
C LEU A 78 15.15 0.77 4.81
N THR A 79 15.92 1.45 3.98
CA THR A 79 15.71 2.77 3.39
C THR A 79 14.60 2.74 2.34
N ALA A 80 13.74 3.75 2.35
CA ALA A 80 12.76 4.00 1.31
C ALA A 80 13.46 4.30 -0.03
N GLN A 81 13.05 3.59 -1.08
CA GLN A 81 13.50 3.82 -2.46
C GLN A 81 12.39 4.55 -3.22
N GLU A 82 12.80 5.41 -4.16
CA GLU A 82 12.05 6.54 -4.71
C GLU A 82 10.70 6.23 -5.39
N VAL A 83 9.90 7.30 -5.40
CA VAL A 83 8.46 7.40 -5.66
C VAL A 83 8.18 7.80 -7.11
N ILE A 84 7.28 7.09 -7.79
CA ILE A 84 6.55 7.65 -8.95
C ILE A 84 5.07 7.28 -8.87
N CYS A 85 4.27 8.19 -8.33
CA CYS A 85 3.01 8.64 -8.95
C CYS A 85 2.89 10.14 -8.64
N PHE A 86 3.75 10.94 -9.26
CA PHE A 86 3.59 12.39 -9.33
C PHE A 86 2.87 12.68 -10.66
N ASP A 87 1.57 12.99 -10.59
CA ASP A 87 1.13 14.18 -11.31
C ASP A 87 0.07 14.86 -10.46
N GLN A 88 0.59 15.67 -9.55
CA GLN A 88 -0.08 16.88 -9.13
C GLN A 88 0.06 17.88 -10.27
N ARG A 89 -1.01 18.10 -11.04
CA ARG A 89 -1.17 19.31 -11.84
C ARG A 89 -2.64 19.64 -12.01
N ASP A 90 -2.98 20.79 -11.45
CA ASP A 90 -3.95 21.80 -11.92
C ASP A 90 -5.34 21.33 -12.43
#